data_AF-A0AAJ2LBR7-F1
#
_entry.id   AF-A0AAJ2LBR7-F1
#
_cell.length_a   1.000
_cell.length_b   1.000
_cell.length_c   1.000
_cell.angle_alpha   90.00
_cell.angle_beta   90.00
_cell.angle_gamma   90.00
#
_symmetry.space_group_name_H-M   'P 1'
#
loop_
_entity.id
_entity.type
_entity.pdbx_description
1 polymer ?
#
loop_
_entity_poly.entity_id
_entity_poly.type
_entity_poly.pdbx_seq_one_letter_code
_entity_poly.pdbx_strand_id
1 'polypeptide(L)'
;MSIKFQFTTILLFSLLGPAKAQVVTKQIITGKIVDTAATYNWFRENVVKLGLKDLMRSSDPVHFRFWCRNQVLEIWSHDQKSFRGELVSYTSRHSPNEFSNSGKEERFLSKHIIIDPDMATRIYERATEVALFDIPLQAKIKGYKMGVDGYSVSLEYAEPLKYSMKDYWSPNSQATVPEAKLIADFETFLETKLGLREKWDMFIDGLPKGCYHTGGLTVVCNSKKSARRLRRSH
;
A
#
# COMPACT_ATOMS: atom_id res chain seq x y z
N MET A 1 -48.23 33.31 -59.75
CA MET A 1 -47.48 33.67 -58.54
C MET A 1 -47.12 32.36 -57.83
N SER A 2 -45.91 31.85 -58.04
CA SER A 2 -45.51 30.51 -57.59
C SER A 2 -44.17 30.62 -56.88
N ILE A 3 -44.17 30.39 -55.57
CA ILE A 3 -43.01 30.51 -54.69
C ILE A 3 -42.36 29.13 -54.62
N LYS A 4 -41.15 29.00 -55.20
CA LYS A 4 -40.33 27.78 -55.09
C LYS A 4 -39.47 27.89 -53.83
N PHE A 5 -39.74 27.03 -52.84
CA PHE A 5 -38.88 26.83 -51.67
C PHE A 5 -37.71 25.90 -52.06
N GLN A 6 -36.48 26.39 -51.97
CA GLN A 6 -35.28 25.55 -52.05
C GLN A 6 -34.88 25.13 -50.63
N PHE A 7 -34.85 23.82 -50.38
CA PHE A 7 -34.26 23.23 -49.18
C PHE A 7 -32.75 23.08 -49.38
N THR A 8 -31.97 23.84 -48.63
CA THR A 8 -30.51 23.68 -48.56
C THR A 8 -30.18 22.69 -47.46
N THR A 9 -29.88 21.43 -47.81
CA THR A 9 -29.37 20.43 -46.87
C THR A 9 -27.89 20.70 -46.61
N ILE A 10 -27.55 21.15 -45.40
CA ILE A 10 -26.16 21.28 -44.94
C ILE A 10 -25.69 19.91 -44.46
N LEU A 11 -24.82 19.25 -45.22
CA LEU A 11 -24.12 18.04 -44.78
C LEU A 11 -22.98 18.44 -43.83
N LEU A 12 -23.16 18.23 -42.53
CA LEU A 12 -22.10 18.36 -41.54
C LEU A 12 -21.22 17.09 -41.59
N PHE A 13 -20.10 17.15 -42.31
CA PHE A 13 -19.09 16.11 -42.25
C PHE A 13 -18.40 16.15 -40.87
N SER A 14 -18.80 15.26 -39.98
CA SER A 14 -18.09 14.99 -38.73
C SER A 14 -16.72 14.38 -39.06
N LEU A 15 -15.68 15.19 -39.01
CA LEU A 15 -14.27 14.77 -38.98
C LEU A 15 -13.98 14.06 -37.65
N LEU A 16 -14.51 12.85 -37.49
CA LEU A 16 -14.04 11.90 -36.48
C LEU A 16 -12.73 11.28 -36.99
N GLY A 17 -11.65 12.07 -36.93
CA GLY A 17 -10.32 11.50 -36.98
C GLY A 17 -10.13 10.57 -35.78
N PRO A 18 -9.41 9.44 -35.91
CA PRO A 18 -9.11 8.60 -34.77
C PRO A 18 -8.40 9.46 -33.72
N ALA A 19 -9.05 9.63 -32.56
CA ALA A 19 -8.46 10.30 -31.43
C ALA A 19 -7.15 9.56 -31.12
N LYS A 20 -6.02 10.15 -31.51
CA LYS A 20 -4.71 9.63 -31.15
C LYS A 20 -4.71 9.56 -29.64
N ALA A 21 -4.74 8.35 -29.10
CA ALA A 21 -4.62 8.11 -27.67
C ALA A 21 -3.36 8.86 -27.21
N GLN A 22 -3.53 9.99 -26.54
CA GLN A 22 -2.42 10.68 -25.94
C GLN A 22 -1.83 9.71 -24.91
N VAL A 23 -0.56 9.35 -25.10
CA VAL A 23 0.19 8.58 -24.12
C VAL A 23 0.37 9.49 -22.93
N VAL A 24 -0.56 9.41 -21.99
CA VAL A 24 -0.50 10.13 -20.73
C VAL A 24 0.62 9.50 -19.92
N THR A 25 1.79 10.16 -19.90
CA THR A 25 2.92 9.72 -19.10
C THR A 25 2.71 10.21 -17.67
N LYS A 26 2.52 9.28 -16.72
CA LYS A 26 2.43 9.64 -15.30
C LYS A 26 3.72 10.33 -14.87
N GLN A 27 3.60 11.45 -14.18
CA GLN A 27 4.73 12.06 -13.51
C GLN A 27 5.11 11.16 -12.32
N ILE A 28 6.24 10.49 -12.46
CA ILE A 28 6.87 9.73 -11.39
C ILE A 28 7.63 10.73 -10.54
N ILE A 29 7.10 11.06 -9.36
CA ILE A 29 7.85 11.84 -8.37
C ILE A 29 8.77 10.87 -7.62
N THR A 30 9.76 10.31 -8.32
CA THR A 30 10.90 9.65 -7.68
C THR A 30 11.89 10.74 -7.34
N GLY A 31 12.09 11.03 -6.06
CA GLY A 31 13.31 11.71 -5.67
C GLY A 31 14.49 10.88 -6.19
N LYS A 32 15.40 11.51 -6.94
CA LYS A 32 16.69 10.91 -7.32
C LYS A 32 17.44 10.54 -6.04
N ILE A 33 17.23 9.32 -5.56
CA ILE A 33 18.02 8.66 -4.53
C ILE A 33 18.18 7.23 -5.02
N VAL A 34 19.42 6.75 -5.04
CA VAL A 34 19.77 5.43 -5.60
C VAL A 34 19.16 4.29 -4.75
N ASP A 35 18.80 4.56 -3.48
CA ASP A 35 18.09 3.64 -2.58
C ASP A 35 16.62 3.41 -2.95
N THR A 36 15.94 4.38 -3.59
CA THR A 36 14.51 4.23 -3.89
C THR A 36 14.24 3.15 -4.94
N ALA A 37 15.21 2.83 -5.80
CA ALA A 37 15.03 1.83 -6.86
C ALA A 37 15.00 0.39 -6.31
N ALA A 38 15.89 0.05 -5.38
CA ALA A 38 15.92 -1.27 -4.74
C ALA A 38 14.67 -1.49 -3.89
N THR A 39 14.32 -0.49 -3.06
CA THR A 39 13.10 -0.50 -2.26
C THR A 39 11.87 -0.62 -3.16
N TYR A 40 11.77 0.21 -4.21
CA TYR A 40 10.67 0.13 -5.16
C TYR A 40 10.55 -1.26 -5.82
N ASN A 41 11.66 -1.84 -6.32
CA ASN A 41 11.63 -3.17 -6.91
C ASN A 41 11.16 -4.24 -5.91
N TRP A 42 11.62 -4.15 -4.65
CA TRP A 42 11.16 -5.03 -3.57
C TRP A 42 9.64 -4.92 -3.37
N PHE A 43 9.10 -3.70 -3.31
CA PHE A 43 7.64 -3.53 -3.21
C PHE A 43 6.92 -4.06 -4.44
N ARG A 44 7.45 -3.84 -5.64
CA ARG A 44 6.86 -4.36 -6.89
C ARG A 44 6.76 -5.88 -6.93
N GLU A 45 7.81 -6.57 -6.49
CA GLU A 45 7.79 -8.03 -6.38
C GLU A 45 6.74 -8.50 -5.37
N ASN A 46 6.68 -7.86 -4.20
CA ASN A 46 5.69 -8.19 -3.18
C ASN A 46 4.26 -7.87 -3.61
N VAL A 47 4.03 -6.78 -4.35
CA VAL A 47 2.72 -6.44 -4.94
C VAL A 47 2.23 -7.57 -5.84
N VAL A 48 3.10 -8.13 -6.69
CA VAL A 48 2.75 -9.26 -7.55
C VAL A 48 2.48 -10.52 -6.72
N LYS A 49 3.36 -10.85 -5.76
CA LYS A 49 3.18 -12.02 -4.87
C LYS A 49 1.88 -11.95 -4.05
N LEU A 50 1.46 -10.74 -3.68
CA LEU A 50 0.24 -10.47 -2.92
C LEU A 50 -1.02 -10.37 -3.79
N GLY A 51 -0.89 -10.36 -5.12
CA GLY A 51 -2.03 -10.12 -6.02
C GLY A 51 -2.61 -8.71 -5.90
N LEU A 52 -1.83 -7.73 -5.44
CA LEU A 52 -2.23 -6.34 -5.30
C LEU A 52 -2.16 -5.60 -6.64
N LYS A 53 -2.93 -4.52 -6.77
CA LYS A 53 -2.92 -3.67 -7.98
C LYS A 53 -1.61 -2.90 -8.10
N ASP A 54 -1.12 -2.74 -9.33
CA ASP A 54 -0.03 -1.81 -9.61
C ASP A 54 -0.53 -0.36 -9.58
N LEU A 55 -0.19 0.40 -8.53
CA LEU A 55 -0.63 1.80 -8.35
C LEU A 55 -0.09 2.73 -9.45
N MET A 56 1.05 2.41 -10.07
CA MET A 56 1.52 3.17 -11.23
C MET A 56 0.57 3.03 -12.43
N ARG A 57 -0.17 1.92 -12.51
CA ARG A 57 -1.19 1.71 -13.55
C ARG A 57 -2.61 2.07 -13.09
N SER A 58 -2.77 2.54 -11.84
CA SER A 58 -4.08 2.92 -11.34
C SER A 58 -4.64 4.13 -12.10
N SER A 59 -5.88 4.02 -12.55
CA SER A 59 -6.68 5.12 -13.10
C SER A 59 -7.65 5.71 -12.07
N ASP A 60 -7.60 5.21 -10.83
CA ASP A 60 -8.48 5.67 -9.76
C ASP A 60 -8.15 7.13 -9.42
N PRO A 61 -9.15 8.00 -9.17
CA PRO A 61 -8.92 9.35 -8.69
C PRO A 61 -8.04 9.41 -7.45
N VAL A 62 -8.20 8.44 -6.55
CA VAL A 62 -7.39 8.28 -5.34
C VAL A 62 -7.12 6.80 -5.13
N HIS A 63 -5.86 6.45 -4.95
CA HIS A 63 -5.43 5.12 -4.53
C HIS A 63 -4.16 5.24 -3.71
N PHE A 64 -4.20 4.82 -2.45
CA PHE A 64 -3.02 4.83 -1.59
C PHE A 64 -2.82 3.52 -0.86
N ARG A 65 -1.57 3.25 -0.53
CA ARG A 65 -1.15 2.06 0.19
C ARG A 65 -0.20 2.44 1.32
N PHE A 66 -0.46 1.91 2.50
CA PHE A 66 0.36 2.09 3.67
C PHE A 66 0.92 0.73 4.11
N TRP A 67 2.23 0.57 3.95
CA TRP A 67 2.97 -0.61 4.33
C TRP A 67 3.54 -0.39 5.72
N CYS A 68 3.21 -1.30 6.64
CA CYS A 68 3.84 -1.34 7.95
C CYS A 68 4.10 -2.80 8.33
N ARG A 69 5.38 -3.13 8.53
CA ARG A 69 5.82 -4.49 8.88
C ARG A 69 5.32 -5.51 7.83
N ASN A 70 4.56 -6.51 8.26
CA ASN A 70 3.98 -7.57 7.43
C ASN A 70 2.52 -7.31 7.05
N GLN A 71 2.10 -6.06 7.10
CA GLN A 71 0.74 -5.66 6.79
C GLN A 71 0.73 -4.53 5.77
N VAL A 72 -0.25 -4.61 4.88
CA VAL A 72 -0.51 -3.63 3.84
C VAL A 72 -1.94 -3.18 3.99
N LEU A 73 -2.13 -1.89 4.21
CA LEU A 73 -3.42 -1.25 4.06
C LEU A 73 -3.50 -0.63 2.66
N GLU A 74 -4.52 -0.98 1.90
CA GLU A 74 -4.81 -0.37 0.60
C GLU A 74 -6.18 0.30 0.66
N ILE A 75 -6.27 1.56 0.25
CA ILE A 75 -7.50 2.36 0.19
C ILE A 75 -7.60 3.00 -1.19
N TRP A 76 -8.78 2.92 -1.81
CA TRP A 76 -9.03 3.52 -3.11
C TRP A 76 -10.45 4.04 -3.25
N SER A 77 -10.64 4.94 -4.21
CA SER A 77 -11.95 5.46 -4.58
C SER A 77 -12.03 5.67 -6.09
N HIS A 78 -13.20 5.40 -6.67
CA HIS A 78 -13.48 5.64 -8.09
C HIS A 78 -14.14 7.00 -8.34
N ASP A 79 -14.64 7.67 -7.30
CA ASP A 79 -15.45 8.90 -7.38
C ASP A 79 -15.06 9.97 -6.34
N GLN A 80 -14.06 9.69 -5.49
CA GLN A 80 -13.63 10.48 -4.34
C GLN A 80 -14.71 10.70 -3.26
N LYS A 81 -15.80 9.93 -3.32
CA LYS A 81 -16.93 10.02 -2.39
C LYS A 81 -17.10 8.72 -1.61
N SER A 82 -16.98 7.59 -2.30
CA SER A 82 -17.04 6.26 -1.73
C SER A 82 -15.64 5.66 -1.69
N PHE A 83 -15.22 5.23 -0.51
CA PHE A 83 -13.92 4.61 -0.30
C PHE A 83 -14.07 3.13 -0.06
N ARG A 84 -13.15 2.36 -0.63
CA ARG A 84 -12.99 0.94 -0.43
C ARG A 84 -11.61 0.71 0.15
N GLY A 85 -11.46 -0.38 0.88
CA GLY A 85 -10.17 -0.74 1.41
C GLY A 85 -10.01 -2.23 1.64
N GLU A 86 -8.75 -2.64 1.71
CA GLU A 86 -8.36 -3.95 2.18
C GLU A 86 -7.12 -3.88 3.07
N LEU A 87 -7.08 -4.77 4.06
CA LEU A 87 -5.92 -5.04 4.87
C LEU A 87 -5.37 -6.42 4.49
N VAL A 88 -4.11 -6.47 4.11
CA VAL A 88 -3.42 -7.70 3.72
C VAL A 88 -2.34 -7.99 4.72
N SER A 89 -2.46 -9.11 5.42
CA SER A 89 -1.39 -9.65 6.27
C SER A 89 -0.62 -10.71 5.51
N TYR A 90 0.70 -10.69 5.57
CA TYR A 90 1.51 -11.60 4.76
C TYR A 90 2.82 -12.04 5.41
N THR A 91 3.31 -13.21 5.03
CA THR A 91 4.60 -13.72 5.50
C THR A 91 5.15 -14.72 4.49
N SER A 92 6.40 -15.11 4.69
CA SER A 92 7.00 -16.26 4.04
C SER A 92 7.51 -17.24 5.10
N ARG A 93 7.54 -18.52 4.70
CA ARG A 93 8.04 -19.57 5.57
C ARG A 93 9.56 -19.46 5.69
N HIS A 94 10.05 -19.33 6.91
CA HIS A 94 11.48 -19.38 7.20
C HIS A 94 12.03 -20.80 7.05
N SER A 95 13.12 -20.96 6.30
CA SER A 95 13.93 -22.16 6.26
C SER A 95 15.34 -21.91 6.81
N PRO A 96 15.85 -22.73 7.75
CA PRO A 96 17.22 -22.61 8.26
C PRO A 96 18.31 -22.68 7.17
N ASN A 97 17.97 -23.30 6.02
CA ASN A 97 18.84 -23.48 4.87
C ASN A 97 18.44 -22.58 3.69
N GLU A 98 17.82 -21.43 3.93
CA GLU A 98 17.40 -20.46 2.89
C GLU A 98 18.60 -20.05 2.01
N PHE A 99 19.76 -19.79 2.61
CA PHE A 99 20.97 -19.38 1.88
C PHE A 99 21.58 -20.46 0.98
N SER A 100 21.29 -21.74 1.24
CA SER A 100 21.81 -22.88 0.48
C SER A 100 20.80 -23.49 -0.49
N ASN A 101 19.52 -23.09 -0.43
CA ASN A 101 18.45 -23.58 -1.29
C ASN A 101 17.86 -22.47 -2.17
N SER A 102 18.71 -21.74 -2.90
CA SER A 102 18.34 -20.64 -3.79
C SER A 102 17.40 -20.99 -4.96
N GLY A 103 16.96 -22.25 -5.08
CA GLY A 103 16.05 -22.73 -6.12
C GLY A 103 14.66 -23.17 -5.65
N LYS A 104 14.35 -23.11 -4.34
CA LYS A 104 12.99 -23.42 -3.87
C LYS A 104 12.16 -22.15 -3.81
N GLU A 105 11.05 -22.14 -4.54
CA GLU A 105 10.10 -21.04 -4.56
C GLU A 105 9.63 -20.74 -3.13
N GLU A 106 9.90 -19.52 -2.68
CA GLU A 106 9.47 -19.01 -1.39
C GLU A 106 7.94 -19.04 -1.36
N ARG A 107 7.37 -19.89 -0.50
CA ARG A 107 5.91 -19.94 -0.34
C ARG A 107 5.46 -18.70 0.44
N PHE A 108 5.03 -17.70 -0.31
CA PHE A 108 4.36 -16.52 0.21
C PHE A 108 2.96 -16.91 0.69
N LEU A 109 2.61 -16.47 1.89
CA LEU A 109 1.33 -16.70 2.52
C LEU A 109 0.71 -15.34 2.79
N SER A 110 -0.54 -15.14 2.40
CA SER A 110 -1.26 -13.90 2.65
C SER A 110 -2.71 -14.15 3.05
N LYS A 111 -3.29 -13.16 3.73
CA LYS A 111 -4.71 -13.10 4.05
C LYS A 111 -5.20 -11.69 3.80
N HIS A 112 -6.21 -11.57 2.94
CA HIS A 112 -6.88 -10.31 2.61
C HIS A 112 -8.14 -10.17 3.46
N ILE A 113 -8.35 -8.99 4.02
CA ILE A 113 -9.53 -8.64 4.82
C ILE A 113 -10.08 -7.36 4.21
N ILE A 114 -11.30 -7.42 3.69
CA ILE A 114 -11.99 -6.23 3.20
C ILE A 114 -12.32 -5.32 4.38
N ILE A 115 -12.02 -4.04 4.22
CA ILE A 115 -12.31 -3.00 5.21
C ILE A 115 -13.72 -2.47 4.94
N ASP A 116 -14.47 -2.29 6.02
CA ASP A 116 -15.79 -1.64 5.98
C ASP A 116 -15.70 -0.26 5.28
N PRO A 117 -16.61 0.09 4.36
CA PRO A 117 -16.54 1.34 3.61
C PRO A 117 -16.52 2.61 4.47
N ASP A 118 -17.24 2.64 5.60
CA ASP A 118 -17.23 3.80 6.51
C ASP A 118 -15.87 3.91 7.19
N MET A 119 -15.27 2.78 7.57
CA MET A 119 -13.92 2.76 8.11
C MET A 119 -12.88 3.18 7.06
N ALA A 120 -12.99 2.70 5.81
CA ALA A 120 -12.10 3.10 4.71
C ALA A 120 -12.17 4.62 4.47
N THR A 121 -13.37 5.20 4.54
CA THR A 121 -13.59 6.64 4.45
C THR A 121 -12.88 7.38 5.59
N ARG A 122 -13.09 6.96 6.85
CA ARG A 122 -12.42 7.57 8.02
C ARG A 122 -10.90 7.48 7.97
N ILE A 123 -10.37 6.38 7.45
CA ILE A 123 -8.93 6.19 7.25
C ILE A 123 -8.39 7.21 6.24
N TYR A 124 -9.07 7.37 5.10
CA TYR A 124 -8.68 8.35 4.10
C TYR A 124 -8.77 9.78 4.65
N GLU A 125 -9.89 10.13 5.29
CA GLU A 125 -10.08 11.43 5.95
C GLU A 125 -8.94 11.70 6.94
N ARG A 126 -8.60 10.73 7.80
CA ARG A 126 -7.50 10.88 8.75
C ARG A 126 -6.15 11.06 8.04
N ALA A 127 -5.88 10.33 6.96
CA ALA A 127 -4.67 10.50 6.16
C ALA A 127 -4.57 11.91 5.55
N THR A 128 -5.70 12.45 5.08
CA THR A 128 -5.76 13.83 4.55
C THR A 128 -5.63 14.89 5.64
N GLU A 129 -6.24 14.68 6.81
CA GLU A 129 -6.19 15.60 7.95
C GLU A 129 -4.75 15.82 8.44
N VAL A 130 -3.95 14.75 8.49
CA VAL A 130 -2.53 14.82 8.87
C VAL A 130 -1.60 15.16 7.70
N ALA A 131 -2.16 15.49 6.53
CA ALA A 131 -1.41 15.76 5.29
C ALA A 131 -0.39 14.66 4.94
N LEU A 132 -0.76 13.39 5.15
CA LEU A 132 0.14 12.24 5.04
C LEU A 132 0.83 12.18 3.66
N PHE A 133 0.10 12.53 2.60
CA PHE A 133 0.58 12.49 1.22
C PHE A 133 1.55 13.64 0.87
N ASP A 134 1.62 14.68 1.69
CA ASP A 134 2.47 15.86 1.48
C ASP A 134 3.79 15.77 2.25
N ILE A 135 3.90 14.85 3.22
CA ILE A 135 5.13 14.62 3.97
C ILE A 135 6.28 14.31 2.99
N PRO A 136 7.41 15.05 3.01
CA PRO A 136 8.48 14.84 2.05
C PRO A 136 9.22 13.52 2.33
N LEU A 137 10.01 13.04 1.36
CA LEU A 137 10.88 11.87 1.56
C LEU A 137 11.75 12.05 2.81
N GLN A 138 12.02 10.96 3.55
CA GLN A 138 12.80 11.03 4.80
C GLN A 138 14.12 11.79 4.66
N ALA A 139 14.85 11.61 3.54
CA ALA A 139 16.12 12.29 3.27
C ALA A 139 16.00 13.82 3.13
N LYS A 140 14.77 14.34 2.95
CA LYS A 140 14.46 15.77 2.86
C LYS A 140 13.86 16.32 4.17
N ILE A 141 13.57 15.47 5.15
CA ILE A 141 13.05 15.90 6.46
C ILE A 141 14.22 16.30 7.35
N LYS A 142 14.24 17.55 7.81
CA LYS A 142 15.31 18.05 8.68
C LYS A 142 15.30 17.33 10.02
N GLY A 143 16.44 16.74 10.39
CA GLY A 143 16.61 16.06 11.68
C GLY A 143 16.11 14.63 11.70
N TYR A 144 15.58 14.10 10.58
CA TYR A 144 15.22 12.68 10.46
C TYR A 144 16.49 11.84 10.41
N LYS A 145 16.65 10.91 11.36
CA LYS A 145 17.84 10.08 11.48
C LYS A 145 17.57 8.67 11.01
N MET A 146 18.48 8.10 10.23
CA MET A 146 18.53 6.66 10.02
C MET A 146 19.16 5.99 11.24
N GLY A 147 18.78 4.74 11.51
CA GLY A 147 19.43 3.93 12.53
C GLY A 147 19.62 2.48 12.08
N VAL A 148 20.17 1.70 13.00
CA VAL A 148 20.39 0.26 12.87
C VAL A 148 19.37 -0.41 13.76
N ASP A 149 18.65 -1.39 13.20
CA ASP A 149 17.53 -2.08 13.83
C ASP A 149 16.31 -1.20 14.10
N GLY A 150 15.19 -1.59 13.51
CA GLY A 150 13.95 -0.83 13.55
C GLY A 150 12.93 -1.43 12.58
N TYR A 151 11.94 -0.63 12.22
CA TYR A 151 10.99 -0.99 11.17
C TYR A 151 10.84 0.19 10.22
N SER A 152 10.52 -0.10 8.97
CA SER A 152 10.15 0.95 8.01
C SER A 152 8.65 0.98 7.82
N VAL A 153 8.15 2.19 7.57
CA VAL A 153 6.81 2.45 7.05
C VAL A 153 6.96 3.01 5.65
N SER A 154 6.20 2.46 4.72
CA SER A 154 6.19 2.93 3.33
C SER A 154 4.81 3.40 2.93
N LEU A 155 4.75 4.54 2.23
CA LEU A 155 3.54 5.15 1.71
C LEU A 155 3.63 5.20 0.20
N GLU A 156 2.69 4.56 -0.48
CA GLU A 156 2.44 4.75 -1.90
C GLU A 156 1.15 5.54 -2.10
N TYR A 157 1.16 6.48 -3.04
CA TYR A 157 0.00 7.28 -3.40
C TYR A 157 -0.05 7.47 -4.91
N ALA A 158 -1.22 7.25 -5.49
CA ALA A 158 -1.47 7.38 -6.91
C ALA A 158 -2.77 8.13 -7.19
N GLU A 159 -2.67 8.95 -8.22
CA GLU A 159 -3.77 9.59 -8.93
C GLU A 159 -3.61 9.24 -10.43
N PRO A 160 -4.55 9.62 -11.32
CA PRO A 160 -4.46 9.26 -12.73
C PRO A 160 -3.17 9.74 -13.41
N LEU A 161 -2.58 10.85 -12.95
CA LEU A 161 -1.39 11.47 -13.55
C LEU A 161 -0.15 11.48 -12.66
N LYS A 162 -0.28 11.05 -11.40
CA LYS A 162 0.73 11.21 -10.36
C LYS A 162 0.95 9.89 -9.64
N TYR A 163 2.21 9.59 -9.37
CA TYR A 163 2.59 8.50 -8.47
C TYR A 163 3.71 8.98 -7.57
N SER A 164 3.62 8.63 -6.29
CA SER A 164 4.66 8.88 -5.31
C SER A 164 4.80 7.69 -4.38
N MET A 165 6.03 7.43 -3.99
CA MET A 165 6.37 6.41 -3.02
C MET A 165 7.43 6.96 -2.06
N LYS A 166 7.23 6.75 -0.76
CA LYS A 166 8.06 7.31 0.30
C LYS A 166 8.26 6.27 1.38
N ASP A 167 9.50 6.09 1.83
CA ASP A 167 9.85 5.20 2.94
C ASP A 167 10.39 6.01 4.11
N TYR A 168 10.04 5.58 5.32
CA TYR A 168 10.32 6.26 6.58
C TYR A 168 10.81 5.26 7.61
N TRP A 169 12.05 5.43 8.06
CA TRP A 169 12.64 4.55 9.08
C TRP A 169 12.18 4.93 10.50
N SER A 170 11.51 3.98 11.17
CA SER A 170 11.06 4.00 12.55
C SER A 170 10.48 5.36 13.01
N PRO A 171 9.33 5.82 12.46
CA PRO A 171 8.76 7.11 12.81
C PRO A 171 8.57 7.33 14.32
N ASN A 172 8.17 6.27 15.05
CA ASN A 172 8.02 6.27 16.50
C ASN A 172 9.32 6.57 17.29
N SER A 173 10.49 6.38 16.68
CA SER A 173 11.80 6.67 17.30
C SER A 173 12.28 8.10 17.04
N GLN A 174 11.52 8.91 16.29
CA GLN A 174 11.90 10.27 15.87
C GLN A 174 11.07 11.33 16.60
N ALA A 175 10.93 11.22 17.93
CA ALA A 175 9.98 12.01 18.72
C ALA A 175 10.08 13.55 18.54
N THR A 176 11.25 14.07 18.16
CA THR A 176 11.48 15.52 17.94
C THR A 176 11.24 15.99 16.51
N VAL A 177 10.87 15.08 15.59
CA VAL A 177 10.65 15.38 14.17
C VAL A 177 9.13 15.45 13.91
N PRO A 178 8.55 16.63 13.61
CA PRO A 178 7.11 16.78 13.46
C PRO A 178 6.48 15.85 12.42
N GLU A 179 7.13 15.69 11.27
CA GLU A 179 6.67 14.81 10.19
C GLU A 179 6.61 13.34 10.62
N ALA A 180 7.60 12.89 11.39
CA ALA A 180 7.63 11.53 11.91
C ALA A 180 6.50 11.30 12.92
N LYS A 181 6.18 12.32 13.73
CA LYS A 181 5.03 12.28 14.63
C LYS A 181 3.71 12.12 13.89
N LEU A 182 3.52 12.80 12.76
CA LEU A 182 2.29 12.64 11.95
C LEU A 182 2.14 11.20 11.43
N ILE A 183 3.23 10.60 10.95
CA ILE A 183 3.24 9.20 10.49
C ILE A 183 2.95 8.24 11.65
N ALA A 184 3.61 8.44 12.80
CA ALA A 184 3.40 7.65 14.01
C ALA A 184 1.97 7.74 14.56
N ASP A 185 1.38 8.93 14.57
CA ASP A 185 0.01 9.16 15.01
C ASP A 185 -0.98 8.49 14.04
N PHE A 186 -0.69 8.48 12.73
CA PHE A 186 -1.49 7.75 11.74
C PHE A 186 -1.37 6.23 11.92
N GLU A 187 -0.15 5.70 12.11
CA GLU A 187 0.08 4.27 12.42
C GLU A 187 -0.70 3.85 13.68
N THR A 188 -0.63 4.65 14.75
CA THR A 188 -1.35 4.40 16.01
C THR A 188 -2.86 4.41 15.80
N PHE A 189 -3.36 5.33 14.97
CA PHE A 189 -4.77 5.35 14.58
C PHE A 189 -5.17 4.05 13.86
N LEU A 190 -4.38 3.58 12.90
CA LEU A 190 -4.66 2.32 12.20
C LEU A 190 -4.62 1.13 13.16
N GLU A 191 -3.59 1.05 14.01
CA GLU A 191 -3.46 0.01 15.04
C GLU A 191 -4.72 -0.05 15.91
N THR A 192 -5.17 1.10 16.40
CA THR A 192 -6.34 1.20 17.29
C THR A 192 -7.66 0.89 16.58
N LYS A 193 -7.84 1.38 15.35
CA LYS A 193 -9.12 1.26 14.63
C LYS A 193 -9.30 -0.06 13.91
N LEU A 194 -8.20 -0.65 13.43
CA LEU A 194 -8.23 -1.92 12.71
C LEU A 194 -7.81 -3.10 13.58
N GLY A 195 -7.20 -2.89 14.74
CA GLY A 195 -6.63 -3.98 15.55
C GLY A 195 -5.55 -4.71 14.77
N LEU A 196 -4.59 -3.96 14.20
CA LEU A 196 -3.59 -4.49 13.27
C LEU A 196 -2.80 -5.64 13.89
N ARG A 197 -2.34 -5.46 15.14
CA ARG A 197 -1.62 -6.48 15.91
C ARG A 197 -2.45 -7.74 16.13
N GLU A 198 -3.70 -7.59 16.54
CA GLU A 198 -4.62 -8.73 16.76
C GLU A 198 -4.83 -9.50 15.46
N LYS A 199 -5.08 -8.79 14.35
CA LYS A 199 -5.27 -9.41 13.03
C LYS A 199 -4.02 -10.13 12.54
N TRP A 200 -2.85 -9.55 12.81
CA TRP A 200 -1.57 -10.19 12.54
C TRP A 200 -1.39 -11.47 13.35
N ASP A 201 -1.63 -11.42 14.65
CA ASP A 201 -1.49 -12.58 15.55
C ASP A 201 -2.46 -13.70 15.13
N MET A 202 -3.72 -13.36 14.82
CA MET A 202 -4.70 -14.31 14.29
C MET A 202 -4.28 -14.93 12.94
N PHE A 203 -3.68 -14.13 12.06
CA PHE A 203 -3.18 -14.61 10.77
C PHE A 203 -2.03 -15.60 11.00
N ILE A 204 -1.03 -15.24 11.79
CA ILE A 204 0.13 -16.08 12.10
C ILE A 204 -0.30 -17.36 12.81
N ASP A 205 -1.15 -17.29 13.84
CA ASP A 205 -1.62 -18.46 14.58
C ASP A 205 -2.44 -19.42 13.71
N GLY A 206 -3.08 -18.89 12.65
CA GLY A 206 -3.82 -19.68 11.66
C GLY A 206 -2.94 -20.43 10.65
N LEU A 207 -1.64 -20.13 10.59
CA LEU A 207 -0.75 -20.76 9.61
C LEU A 207 -0.41 -22.21 9.98
N PRO A 208 -0.11 -23.07 8.98
CA PRO A 208 0.36 -24.44 9.22
C PRO A 208 1.58 -24.50 10.14
N LYS A 209 1.92 -25.70 10.61
CA LYS A 209 3.15 -25.90 11.40
C LYS A 209 4.39 -25.45 10.62
N GLY A 210 5.16 -24.54 11.19
CA GLY A 210 6.33 -23.95 10.53
C GLY A 210 6.87 -22.77 11.31
N CYS A 211 7.98 -22.23 10.82
CA CYS A 211 8.54 -20.97 11.26
C CYS A 211 8.33 -19.94 10.14
N TYR A 212 8.04 -18.70 10.50
CA TYR A 212 7.60 -17.66 9.58
C TYR A 212 8.28 -16.33 9.90
N HIS A 213 8.64 -15.58 8.88
CA HIS A 213 9.24 -14.27 9.01
C HIS A 213 8.24 -13.25 9.55
N THR A 214 8.66 -12.40 10.49
CA THR A 214 7.81 -11.34 11.05
C THR A 214 8.29 -9.93 10.71
N GLY A 215 8.92 -9.78 9.54
CA GLY A 215 9.21 -8.47 8.93
C GLY A 215 10.46 -7.78 9.45
N GLY A 216 11.28 -8.52 10.20
CA GLY A 216 12.59 -8.10 10.67
C GLY A 216 13.44 -9.34 10.96
N LEU A 217 14.39 -9.24 11.89
CA LEU A 217 15.27 -10.35 12.28
C LEU A 217 14.58 -11.45 13.11
N THR A 218 13.26 -11.33 13.31
CA THR A 218 12.48 -12.21 14.17
C THR A 218 11.68 -13.21 13.36
N VAL A 219 11.54 -14.41 13.92
CA VAL A 219 10.82 -15.53 13.33
C VAL A 219 9.84 -16.08 14.38
N VAL A 220 8.61 -16.35 13.98
CA VAL A 220 7.60 -17.00 14.82
C VAL A 220 7.38 -18.43 14.36
N CYS A 221 7.40 -19.37 15.31
CA CYS A 221 7.23 -20.80 15.02
C CYS A 221 5.93 -21.36 15.63
N ASN A 222 5.04 -21.82 14.76
CA ASN A 222 3.83 -22.55 15.15
C ASN A 222 4.18 -24.00 15.45
N SER A 223 4.02 -24.41 16.71
CA SER A 223 4.19 -25.79 17.16
C SER A 223 2.89 -26.35 17.76
N LYS A 224 2.75 -27.68 17.81
CA LYS A 224 1.58 -28.36 18.42
C LYS A 224 1.28 -27.93 19.87
N LYS A 225 2.23 -27.30 20.59
CA LYS A 225 2.08 -26.90 22.00
C LYS A 225 1.25 -25.62 22.17
N SER A 226 1.29 -24.69 21.21
CA SER A 226 0.59 -23.39 21.27
C SER A 226 -0.92 -23.54 21.10
N ALA A 227 -1.36 -24.36 20.13
CA ALA A 227 -2.78 -24.63 19.84
C ALA A 227 -3.54 -25.31 21.01
N ARG A 228 -2.83 -26.01 21.90
CA ARG A 228 -3.41 -26.67 23.08
C ARG A 228 -3.70 -25.70 24.22
N ARG A 229 -3.07 -24.51 24.24
CA ARG A 229 -3.25 -23.48 25.27
C ARG A 229 -4.54 -22.68 25.02
N LEU A 230 -4.84 -22.34 23.76
CA LEU A 230 -6.08 -21.65 23.36
C LEU A 230 -7.35 -22.48 23.59
N ARG A 231 -7.30 -23.81 23.43
CA ARG A 231 -8.45 -24.69 23.69
C ARG A 231 -8.77 -24.92 25.17
N ARG A 232 -7.95 -24.41 26.08
CA ARG A 232 -8.13 -24.54 27.54
C ARG A 232 -8.53 -23.21 28.20
N SER A 233 -8.61 -22.13 27.44
CA SER A 233 -8.97 -20.78 27.90
C SER A 233 -10.37 -20.33 27.44
N HIS A 234 -11.12 -21.23 26.79
CA HIS A 234 -12.55 -21.15 26.52
C HIS A 234 -13.20 -22.40 27.09
#